data_AF-A0A961YWM9-F1
#
_entry.id   AF-A0A961YWM9-F1
#
_cell.length_a   1.000
_cell.length_b   1.000
_cell.length_c   1.000
_cell.angle_alpha   90.00
_cell.angle_beta   90.00
_cell.angle_gamma   90.00
#
_symmetry.space_group_name_H-M   'P 1'
#
loop_
_entity.id
_entity.type
_entity.pdbx_description
1 polymer ?
#
loop_
_entity_poly.entity_id
_entity_poly.type
_entity_poly.pdbx_seq_one_letter_code
_entity_poly.pdbx_strand_id
1 'polypeptide(L)'
;MIRKFGTSLIASTALAVVAVSGASLALASIPSITDDAAATAELHEADSGLPNAVGGVSLFDEGYGPVCYKETDVLSYFDRDRAEIGGEMVTLEAGFDQDFADAWRSETAMDAVKISGVFAHIFPTESGLEMVDVVEIGADGCAISRTLLTEPEWNAILTRAAGVAV
;
A
#
# COMPACT_ATOMS: atom_id res chain seq x y z
N MET A 1 -52.10 -4.61 60.47
CA MET A 1 -51.55 -4.29 59.14
C MET A 1 -50.75 -5.49 58.65
N ILE A 2 -51.14 -6.09 57.52
CA ILE A 2 -50.42 -7.19 56.87
C ILE A 2 -49.63 -6.62 55.70
N ARG A 3 -48.29 -6.76 55.70
CA ARG A 3 -47.43 -6.80 54.50
C ARG A 3 -46.21 -7.65 54.85
N LYS A 4 -46.21 -8.95 54.49
CA LYS A 4 -45.80 -9.58 53.21
C LYS A 4 -44.27 -9.70 53.06
N PHE A 5 -43.86 -10.96 52.99
CA PHE A 5 -42.55 -11.52 52.68
C PHE A 5 -41.94 -11.00 51.37
N GLY A 6 -40.61 -10.96 51.33
CA GLY A 6 -39.81 -10.81 50.11
C GLY A 6 -38.43 -11.45 50.29
N THR A 7 -38.34 -12.71 49.88
CA THR A 7 -37.15 -13.54 49.78
C THR A 7 -36.27 -13.10 48.59
N SER A 8 -34.98 -13.46 48.66
CA SER A 8 -34.14 -13.96 47.56
C SER A 8 -33.03 -13.10 46.92
N LEU A 9 -31.86 -13.74 46.93
CA LEU A 9 -30.87 -13.94 45.87
C LEU A 9 -29.68 -12.97 45.72
N ILE A 10 -28.56 -13.47 46.24
CA ILE A 10 -27.18 -13.29 45.78
C ILE A 10 -27.08 -13.78 44.32
N ALA A 11 -26.37 -13.06 43.44
CA ALA A 11 -25.42 -13.64 42.48
C ALA A 11 -24.80 -12.58 41.54
N SER A 12 -23.48 -12.48 41.61
CA SER A 12 -22.56 -12.46 40.46
C SER A 12 -22.66 -11.29 39.47
N THR A 13 -21.86 -10.25 39.71
CA THR A 13 -21.44 -9.33 38.66
C THR A 13 -20.07 -9.72 38.09
N ALA A 14 -20.14 -10.10 36.81
CA ALA A 14 -19.16 -9.87 35.74
C ALA A 14 -17.77 -10.55 35.84
N LEU A 15 -17.64 -11.69 35.15
CA LEU A 15 -16.40 -12.06 34.46
C LEU A 15 -16.11 -10.99 33.40
N ALA A 16 -14.97 -10.32 33.50
CA ALA A 16 -14.39 -9.56 32.41
C ALA A 16 -13.82 -10.55 31.39
N VAL A 17 -14.48 -10.70 30.24
CA VAL A 17 -13.91 -11.41 29.09
C VAL A 17 -12.97 -10.43 28.41
N VAL A 18 -11.66 -10.70 28.51
CA VAL A 18 -10.64 -10.05 27.69
C VAL A 18 -10.87 -10.54 26.25
N ALA A 19 -11.51 -9.71 25.44
CA ALA A 19 -11.52 -9.90 24.00
C ALA A 19 -10.11 -9.55 23.49
N VAL A 20 -9.24 -10.57 23.42
CA VAL A 20 -8.08 -10.54 22.53
C VAL A 20 -8.66 -10.55 21.12
N SER A 21 -8.90 -9.36 20.58
CA SER A 21 -9.14 -9.19 19.16
C SER A 21 -7.84 -9.57 18.47
N GLY A 22 -7.78 -10.82 18.01
CA GLY A 22 -6.72 -11.28 17.13
C GLY A 22 -6.76 -10.40 15.89
N ALA A 23 -5.78 -9.52 15.76
CA ALA A 23 -5.38 -9.03 14.46
C ALA A 23 -4.89 -10.27 13.71
N SER A 24 -5.76 -10.85 12.90
CA SER A 24 -5.35 -11.69 11.79
C SER A 24 -4.55 -10.77 10.87
N LEU A 25 -3.26 -10.62 11.14
CA LEU A 25 -2.31 -10.14 10.16
C LEU A 25 -2.44 -11.13 9.00
N ALA A 26 -3.14 -10.72 7.95
CA ALA A 26 -3.05 -11.36 6.67
C ALA A 26 -1.60 -11.14 6.22
N LEU A 27 -0.72 -12.06 6.63
CA LEU A 27 0.55 -12.26 5.95
C LEU A 27 0.15 -12.56 4.50
N ALA A 28 0.22 -11.53 3.66
CA ALA A 28 0.20 -11.67 2.22
C ALA A 28 1.24 -12.77 1.92
N SER A 29 0.74 -13.93 1.55
CA SER A 29 1.57 -15.08 1.26
C SER A 29 2.22 -14.78 -0.06
N ILE A 30 3.46 -14.27 -0.04
CA ILE A 30 4.21 -13.92 -1.24
C ILE A 30 4.29 -15.18 -2.11
N PRO A 31 3.60 -15.24 -3.26
CA PRO A 31 3.70 -16.39 -4.14
C PRO A 31 5.08 -16.35 -4.79
N SER A 32 5.88 -17.39 -4.60
CA SER A 32 7.11 -17.56 -5.39
C SER A 32 6.72 -17.99 -6.80
N ILE A 33 6.41 -17.02 -7.66
CA ILE A 33 6.27 -17.26 -9.09
C ILE A 33 7.65 -17.18 -9.72
N THR A 34 8.00 -18.21 -10.47
CA THR A 34 9.17 -18.23 -11.36
C THR A 34 8.92 -17.23 -12.49
N ASP A 35 9.62 -16.10 -12.46
CA ASP A 35 9.59 -15.03 -13.45
C ASP A 35 9.97 -15.51 -14.86
N ASP A 36 9.18 -15.09 -15.86
CA ASP A 36 9.63 -15.06 -17.26
C ASP A 36 10.26 -13.70 -17.52
N ALA A 37 11.58 -13.62 -17.31
CA ALA A 37 12.38 -12.40 -17.42
C ALA A 37 12.28 -11.69 -18.78
N ALA A 38 11.78 -12.36 -19.82
CA ALA A 38 11.59 -11.78 -21.14
C ALA A 38 10.39 -10.80 -21.18
N ALA A 39 9.33 -11.08 -20.41
CA ALA A 39 8.12 -10.26 -20.42
C ALA A 39 8.32 -8.95 -19.61
N THR A 40 9.13 -9.00 -18.56
CA THR A 40 9.53 -7.84 -17.74
C THR A 40 10.42 -6.86 -18.52
N ALA A 41 11.30 -7.38 -19.40
CA ALA A 41 12.22 -6.58 -20.20
C ALA A 41 11.55 -5.81 -21.37
N GLU A 42 10.36 -6.23 -21.83
CA GLU A 42 9.61 -5.50 -22.86
C GLU A 42 8.86 -4.27 -22.32
N LEU A 43 8.54 -4.24 -21.01
CA LEU A 43 7.85 -3.11 -20.38
C LEU A 43 8.79 -2.00 -19.92
N HIS A 44 10.03 -2.35 -19.60
CA HIS A 44 11.07 -1.42 -19.18
C HIS A 44 12.34 -1.78 -19.93
N GLU A 45 12.79 -0.92 -20.87
CA GLU A 45 14.05 -1.11 -21.59
C GLU A 45 15.15 -1.46 -20.59
N ALA A 46 15.63 -2.69 -20.68
CA ALA A 46 16.42 -3.33 -19.65
C ALA A 46 17.78 -2.64 -19.46
N ASP A 47 17.83 -1.67 -18.54
CA ASP A 47 19.06 -1.17 -17.94
C ASP A 47 18.96 -1.28 -16.41
N SER A 48 19.10 -2.53 -15.93
CA SER A 48 19.73 -2.92 -14.65
C SER A 48 19.21 -2.36 -13.32
N GLY A 49 18.04 -1.71 -13.22
CA GLY A 49 17.51 -1.19 -11.96
C GLY A 49 16.01 -0.93 -11.97
N LEU A 50 15.42 -0.81 -10.77
CA LEU A 50 14.03 -0.40 -10.59
C LEU A 50 13.79 0.96 -11.25
N PRO A 51 12.60 1.21 -11.83
CA PRO A 51 12.28 2.52 -12.37
C PRO A 51 12.31 3.59 -11.27
N ASN A 52 12.84 4.76 -11.63
CA ASN A 52 12.84 5.92 -10.76
C ASN A 52 11.44 6.52 -10.68
N ALA A 53 11.14 7.15 -9.55
CA ALA A 53 9.88 7.87 -9.41
C ALA A 53 9.82 9.09 -10.33
N VAL A 54 8.65 9.32 -10.93
CA VAL A 54 8.30 10.64 -11.46
C VAL A 54 7.80 11.53 -10.33
N GLY A 55 8.08 12.84 -10.43
CA GLY A 55 7.74 13.83 -9.40
C GLY A 55 7.35 15.19 -9.99
N GLY A 56 6.80 16.08 -9.16
CA GLY A 56 6.42 17.43 -9.56
C GLY A 56 5.21 17.49 -10.49
N VAL A 57 5.22 18.39 -11.48
CA VAL A 57 4.08 18.63 -12.40
C VAL A 57 3.69 17.43 -13.26
N SER A 58 4.55 16.41 -13.32
CA SER A 58 4.37 15.21 -14.14
C SER A 58 3.80 14.01 -13.37
N LEU A 59 3.43 14.18 -12.09
CA LEU A 59 2.86 13.10 -11.29
C LEU A 59 1.52 12.58 -11.86
N PHE A 60 0.68 13.49 -12.36
CA PHE A 60 -0.65 13.19 -12.91
C PHE A 60 -0.92 14.11 -14.10
N ASP A 61 -0.64 13.64 -15.32
CA ASP A 61 -0.77 14.43 -16.56
C ASP A 61 -2.24 14.69 -16.92
N GLU A 62 -2.82 15.85 -16.54
CA GLU A 62 -4.05 16.42 -17.14
C GLU A 62 -4.13 17.96 -16.95
N GLY A 63 -3.34 18.75 -17.68
CA GLY A 63 -3.68 20.12 -18.13
C GLY A 63 -4.04 21.26 -17.14
N TYR A 64 -4.22 21.05 -15.84
CA TYR A 64 -4.63 22.05 -14.84
C TYR A 64 -4.04 21.67 -13.46
N GLY A 65 -3.39 22.62 -12.76
CA GLY A 65 -2.76 22.41 -11.43
C GLY A 65 -3.69 21.85 -10.35
N PRO A 66 -3.23 21.52 -9.12
CA PRO A 66 -2.16 22.15 -8.33
C PRO A 66 -0.87 21.31 -8.18
N VAL A 67 0.20 21.95 -7.69
CA VAL A 67 1.53 21.35 -7.41
C VAL A 67 1.49 20.26 -6.31
N CYS A 68 0.37 20.16 -5.58
CA CYS A 68 0.17 19.26 -4.45
C CYS A 68 -1.13 18.48 -4.64
N TYR A 69 -1.01 17.23 -5.08
CA TYR A 69 -2.13 16.28 -5.08
C TYR A 69 -2.25 15.68 -3.69
N LYS A 70 -3.42 15.78 -3.07
CA LYS A 70 -3.63 15.20 -1.74
C LYS A 70 -3.95 13.72 -1.86
N GLU A 71 -3.84 13.02 -0.74
CA GLU A 71 -4.29 11.62 -0.61
C GLU A 71 -5.67 11.38 -1.23
N THR A 72 -6.66 12.25 -0.97
CA THR A 72 -8.01 12.10 -1.54
C THR A 72 -8.05 12.19 -3.06
N ASP A 73 -7.14 12.97 -3.66
CA ASP A 73 -7.04 13.12 -5.11
C ASP A 73 -6.40 11.87 -5.71
N VAL A 74 -5.38 11.31 -5.05
CA VAL A 74 -4.73 10.04 -5.42
C VAL A 74 -5.71 8.87 -5.33
N LEU A 75 -6.48 8.78 -4.25
CA LEU A 75 -7.50 7.75 -4.09
C LEU A 75 -8.62 7.89 -5.13
N SER A 76 -9.02 9.13 -5.46
CA SER A 76 -10.01 9.36 -6.52
C SER A 76 -9.48 8.97 -7.90
N TYR A 77 -8.19 9.22 -8.15
CA TYR A 77 -7.48 8.80 -9.35
C TYR A 77 -7.48 7.27 -9.47
N PHE A 78 -7.06 6.55 -8.43
CA PHE A 78 -7.07 5.08 -8.42
C PHE A 78 -8.48 4.48 -8.46
N ASP A 79 -9.48 5.13 -7.85
CA ASP A 79 -10.86 4.68 -7.94
C ASP A 79 -11.40 4.76 -9.38
N ARG A 80 -11.05 5.81 -10.11
CA ARG A 80 -11.38 5.95 -11.54
C ARG A 80 -10.67 4.87 -12.35
N ASP A 81 -9.35 4.73 -12.19
CA ASP A 81 -8.57 3.74 -12.93
C ASP A 81 -9.10 2.33 -12.65
N ARG A 82 -9.37 1.99 -11.38
CA ARG A 82 -9.98 0.71 -11.01
C ARG A 82 -11.35 0.48 -11.67
N ALA A 83 -12.18 1.52 -11.83
CA ALA A 83 -13.46 1.40 -12.51
C ALA A 83 -13.31 1.17 -14.03
N GLU A 84 -12.23 1.67 -14.63
CA GLU A 84 -11.96 1.59 -16.07
C GLU A 84 -11.21 0.31 -16.46
N ILE A 85 -10.14 -0.02 -15.74
CA ILE A 85 -9.22 -1.12 -16.06
C ILE A 85 -9.24 -2.28 -15.04
N GLY A 86 -10.04 -2.17 -13.97
CA GLY A 86 -10.12 -3.19 -12.93
C GLY A 86 -8.94 -3.15 -11.95
N GLY A 87 -8.75 -4.24 -11.20
CA GLY A 87 -7.63 -4.37 -10.25
C GLY A 87 -7.99 -4.09 -8.79
N GLU A 88 -6.94 -3.97 -7.96
CA GLU A 88 -7.01 -3.83 -6.51
C GLU A 88 -6.25 -2.57 -6.04
N MET A 89 -6.84 -1.86 -5.07
CA MET A 89 -6.14 -0.77 -4.39
C MET A 89 -5.55 -1.27 -3.09
N VAL A 90 -4.28 -0.97 -2.87
CA VAL A 90 -3.52 -1.33 -1.68
C VAL A 90 -3.05 -0.06 -0.97
N THR A 91 -3.08 -0.09 0.37
CA THR A 91 -2.49 0.95 1.21
C THR A 91 -1.57 0.27 2.21
N LEU A 92 -0.34 0.75 2.32
CA LEU A 92 0.61 0.21 3.28
C LEU A 92 0.28 0.71 4.70
N GLU A 93 0.46 -0.17 5.69
CA GLU A 93 0.23 0.20 7.09
C GLU A 93 1.22 1.27 7.55
N ALA A 94 0.76 2.17 8.43
CA ALA A 94 1.58 3.24 8.98
C ALA A 94 2.82 2.68 9.69
N GLY A 95 3.99 3.19 9.33
CA GLY A 95 5.30 2.70 9.76
C GLY A 95 5.96 1.80 8.71
N PHE A 96 5.20 0.87 8.10
CA PHE A 96 5.71 0.01 7.04
C PHE A 96 5.81 0.75 5.69
N ASP A 97 4.93 1.73 5.48
CA ASP A 97 5.03 2.69 4.39
C ASP A 97 6.41 3.37 4.33
N GLN A 98 6.93 3.86 5.45
CA GLN A 98 8.25 4.51 5.51
C GLN A 98 9.38 3.53 5.21
N ASP A 99 9.31 2.30 5.72
CA ASP A 99 10.30 1.24 5.44
C ASP A 99 10.31 0.89 3.94
N PHE A 100 9.14 0.86 3.31
CA PHE A 100 9.00 0.71 1.85
C PHE A 100 9.68 1.86 1.09
N ALA A 101 9.36 3.10 1.45
CA ALA A 101 9.92 4.29 0.81
C ALA A 101 11.45 4.33 0.92
N ASP A 102 11.99 4.00 2.09
CA ASP A 102 13.43 3.98 2.32
C ASP A 102 14.11 2.86 1.51
N ALA A 103 13.52 1.66 1.45
CA ALA A 103 14.04 0.55 0.65
C ALA A 103 14.06 0.89 -0.84
N TRP A 104 12.96 1.41 -1.37
CA TRP A 104 12.85 1.77 -2.79
C TRP A 104 13.82 2.90 -3.18
N ARG A 105 13.93 3.94 -2.35
CA ARG A 105 14.85 5.07 -2.59
C ARG A 105 16.31 4.65 -2.51
N SER A 106 16.65 3.71 -1.64
CA SER A 106 18.00 3.12 -1.60
C SER A 106 18.34 2.40 -2.90
N GLU A 107 17.40 1.64 -3.48
CA GLU A 107 17.62 0.88 -4.72
C GLU A 107 17.74 1.80 -5.95
N THR A 108 16.99 2.90 -5.96
CA THR A 108 16.98 3.90 -7.03
C THR A 108 18.01 5.02 -6.83
N ALA A 109 18.85 4.92 -5.81
CA ALA A 109 19.83 5.94 -5.42
C ALA A 109 19.23 7.35 -5.28
N MET A 110 18.01 7.42 -4.77
CA MET A 110 17.28 8.66 -4.48
C MET A 110 17.47 9.07 -3.00
N ASP A 111 17.36 10.37 -2.73
CA ASP A 111 17.40 10.86 -1.35
C ASP A 111 16.20 10.32 -0.55
N ALA A 112 16.45 9.93 0.70
CA ALA A 112 15.40 9.51 1.62
C ALA A 112 14.46 10.68 1.93
N VAL A 113 13.17 10.40 2.07
CA VAL A 113 12.15 11.42 2.36
C VAL A 113 11.19 10.93 3.43
N LYS A 114 10.64 11.87 4.20
CA LYS A 114 9.56 11.56 5.13
C LYS A 114 8.24 11.52 4.40
N ILE A 115 7.55 10.40 4.55
CA ILE A 115 6.23 10.19 3.96
C ILE A 115 5.17 10.04 5.05
N SER A 116 3.91 10.21 4.67
CA SER A 116 2.73 9.97 5.49
C SER A 116 1.87 8.82 4.97
N GLY A 117 2.22 8.22 3.82
CA GLY A 117 1.52 7.06 3.27
C GLY A 117 2.06 6.62 1.91
N VAL A 118 1.84 5.34 1.60
CA VAL A 118 2.06 4.74 0.28
C VAL A 118 0.74 4.10 -0.17
N PHE A 119 0.32 4.45 -1.37
CA PHE A 119 -0.89 3.95 -2.01
C PHE A 119 -0.50 3.29 -3.32
N ALA A 120 -1.13 2.16 -3.64
CA ALA A 120 -0.87 1.45 -4.89
C ALA A 120 -2.16 0.98 -5.56
N HIS A 121 -2.17 0.97 -6.89
CA HIS A 121 -3.19 0.30 -7.70
C HIS A 121 -2.53 -0.82 -8.50
N ILE A 122 -2.92 -2.06 -8.21
CA ILE A 122 -2.47 -3.26 -8.90
C ILE A 122 -3.49 -3.59 -9.96
N PHE A 123 -3.09 -3.70 -11.22
CA PHE A 123 -4.01 -3.96 -12.33
C PHE A 123 -3.42 -4.89 -13.39
N PRO A 124 -4.28 -5.70 -14.06
CA PRO A 124 -3.85 -6.56 -15.14
C PRO A 124 -3.57 -5.75 -16.41
N THR A 125 -2.59 -6.18 -17.19
CA THR A 125 -2.30 -5.64 -18.52
C THR A 125 -2.78 -6.59 -19.62
N GLU A 126 -2.87 -6.07 -20.85
CA GLU A 126 -3.20 -6.89 -22.03
C GLU A 126 -2.18 -8.01 -22.29
N SER A 127 -0.95 -7.86 -21.80
CA SER A 127 0.11 -8.88 -21.88
C SER A 127 -0.08 -10.07 -20.93
N GLY A 128 -1.04 -9.98 -19.99
CA GLY A 128 -1.26 -10.96 -18.93
C GLY A 128 -0.39 -10.76 -17.69
N LEU A 129 0.48 -9.74 -17.68
CA LEU A 129 1.25 -9.31 -16.51
C LEU A 129 0.45 -8.37 -15.62
N GLU A 130 0.75 -8.35 -14.33
CA GLU A 130 0.25 -7.35 -13.39
C GLU A 130 1.24 -6.19 -13.22
N MET A 131 0.70 -4.97 -13.28
CA MET A 131 1.44 -3.74 -13.01
C MET A 131 0.93 -3.11 -11.73
N VAL A 132 1.80 -2.36 -11.06
CA VAL A 132 1.55 -1.69 -9.80
C VAL A 132 1.90 -0.22 -9.96
N ASP A 133 0.88 0.64 -9.95
CA ASP A 133 1.05 2.09 -9.92
C ASP A 133 1.10 2.56 -8.47
N VAL A 134 2.27 3.00 -8.03
CA VAL A 134 2.58 3.36 -6.63
C VAL A 134 2.72 4.85 -6.50
N VAL A 135 2.09 5.43 -5.48
CA VAL A 135 2.18 6.85 -5.13
C VAL A 135 2.61 7.01 -3.67
N GLU A 136 3.65 7.82 -3.43
CA GLU A 136 4.06 8.25 -2.09
C GLU A 136 3.45 9.61 -1.75
N ILE A 137 2.86 9.73 -0.56
CA ILE A 137 2.44 11.02 0.03
C ILE A 137 3.51 11.49 1.00
N GLY A 138 4.08 12.67 0.76
CA GLY A 138 5.04 13.31 1.65
C GLY A 138 4.44 13.72 2.99
N ALA A 139 5.29 13.98 3.98
CA ALA A 139 4.87 14.41 5.31
C ALA A 139 4.06 15.72 5.35
N ASP A 140 4.07 16.51 4.27
CA ASP A 140 3.26 17.71 4.07
C ASP A 140 1.83 17.41 3.55
N GLY A 141 1.53 16.13 3.26
CA GLY A 141 0.24 15.66 2.76
C GLY A 141 0.08 15.78 1.24
N CYS A 142 1.17 16.02 0.51
CA CYS A 142 1.19 16.09 -0.95
C CYS A 142 1.79 14.82 -1.55
N ALA A 143 1.28 14.36 -2.69
CA ALA A 143 1.95 13.35 -3.49
C ALA A 143 3.30 13.89 -3.94
N ILE A 144 4.36 13.15 -3.65
CA ILE A 144 5.74 13.56 -3.95
C ILE A 144 6.36 12.71 -5.05
N SER A 145 5.82 11.52 -5.28
CA SER A 145 6.37 10.56 -6.21
C SER A 145 5.27 9.63 -6.74
N ARG A 146 5.41 9.19 -7.99
CA ARG A 146 4.60 8.14 -8.62
C ARG A 146 5.51 7.24 -9.43
N THR A 147 5.27 5.94 -9.38
CA THR A 147 6.09 4.95 -10.07
C THR A 147 5.24 3.81 -10.54
N LEU A 148 5.43 3.44 -11.80
CA LEU A 148 4.86 2.24 -12.36
C LEU A 148 5.89 1.11 -12.24
N LEU A 149 5.53 0.07 -11.50
CA LEU A 149 6.33 -1.12 -11.23
C LEU A 149 5.63 -2.34 -11.83
N THR A 150 6.39 -3.38 -12.13
CA THR A 150 5.86 -4.73 -12.29
C THR A 150 5.57 -5.36 -10.92
N GLU A 151 4.69 -6.36 -10.87
CA GLU A 151 4.40 -7.10 -9.62
C GLU A 151 5.68 -7.69 -8.95
N PRO A 152 6.63 -8.30 -9.68
CA PRO A 152 7.88 -8.78 -9.08
C PRO A 152 8.71 -7.67 -8.44
N GLU A 153 8.78 -6.50 -9.07
CA GLU A 153 9.52 -5.35 -8.55
C GLU A 153 8.88 -4.82 -7.26
N TRP A 154 7.55 -4.67 -7.26
CA TRP A 154 6.78 -4.32 -6.07
C TRP A 154 7.04 -5.29 -4.90
N ASN A 155 6.94 -6.60 -5.16
CA ASN A 155 7.18 -7.63 -4.16
C ASN A 155 8.63 -7.65 -3.66
N ALA A 156 9.59 -7.37 -4.53
CA ALA A 156 11.00 -7.29 -4.17
C ALA A 156 11.29 -6.10 -3.23
N ILE A 157 10.60 -4.96 -3.40
CA ILE A 157 10.71 -3.83 -2.48
C ILE A 157 10.04 -4.17 -1.14
N LEU A 158 8.83 -4.73 -1.16
CA LEU A 158 8.12 -5.15 0.07
C LEU A 158 8.95 -6.11 0.92
N THR A 159 9.60 -7.09 0.29
CA THR A 159 10.44 -8.07 0.99
C THR A 159 11.65 -7.42 1.66
N ARG A 160 12.32 -6.50 0.96
CA ARG A 160 13.43 -5.71 1.52
C ARG A 160 12.96 -4.82 2.68
N ALA A 161 11.83 -4.13 2.51
CA ALA A 161 11.23 -3.26 3.53
C ALA A 161 10.88 -4.04 4.81
N ALA A 162 10.38 -5.28 4.66
CA ALA A 162 10.11 -6.16 5.79
C ALA A 162 11.37 -6.69 6.50
N GLY A 163 12.57 -6.40 5.99
CA GLY A 163 13.83 -6.92 6.52
C GLY A 163 13.97 -8.44 6.35
N VAL A 164 13.18 -9.03 5.44
CA VAL A 164 13.28 -10.46 5.12
C VAL A 164 14.46 -10.62 4.17
N ALA A 165 15.49 -11.31 4.63
CA ALA A 165 16.62 -11.67 3.76
C ALA A 165 16.11 -12.55 2.62
N VAL A 166 16.34 -12.10 1.38
CA VAL A 166 16.08 -12.85 0.14
C VAL A 166 17.29 -13.68 -0.23
#